data_AF-M6GW13-F1
#
_entry.id   AF-M6GW13-F1
#
_cell.length_a   1.000
_cell.length_b   1.000
_cell.length_c   1.000
_cell.angle_alpha   90.00
_cell.angle_beta   90.00
_cell.angle_gamma   90.00
#
_symmetry.space_group_name_H-M   'P 1'
#
loop_
_entity.id
_entity.type
_entity.pdbx_description
1 polymer ?
#
loop_
_entity_poly.entity_id
_entity_poly.type
_entity_poly.pdbx_seq_one_letter_code
_entity_poly.pdbx_strand_id
1 'polypeptide(L)'
;MMNTENFNGPVNLGNDGEFTVRELAELVLKETGSSSKIVHKPLPQDDPARRKPDLTLAKQQLGFEPKVSLVEGIRKTIEYFKNNLD
;
A
#
# COMPACT_ATOMS: atom_id res chain seq x y z
N MET A 1 11.64 -18.90 3.77
CA MET A 1 12.40 -17.96 2.92
C MET A 1 12.28 -18.45 1.49
N MET A 2 11.96 -17.57 0.54
CA MET A 2 11.91 -17.93 -0.89
C MET A 2 13.35 -18.19 -1.35
N ASN A 3 13.71 -19.45 -1.56
CA ASN A 3 15.05 -19.83 -2.00
C ASN A 3 15.01 -20.02 -3.52
N THR A 4 15.42 -19.01 -4.28
CA THR A 4 15.60 -19.12 -5.74
C THR A 4 17.01 -19.58 -6.03
N GLU A 5 17.15 -20.84 -6.42
CA GLU A 5 18.41 -21.35 -6.95
C GLU A 5 18.76 -20.55 -8.21
N ASN A 6 19.91 -19.86 -8.20
CA ASN A 6 20.47 -19.07 -9.32
C ASN A 6 20.03 -17.60 -9.49
N PHE A 7 19.38 -16.98 -8.50
CA PHE A 7 19.13 -15.52 -8.54
C PHE A 7 19.60 -14.85 -7.25
N ASN A 8 20.53 -13.89 -7.39
CA ASN A 8 21.04 -13.05 -6.32
C ASN A 8 20.97 -11.58 -6.76
N GLY A 9 20.28 -10.73 -6.01
CA GLY A 9 20.17 -9.31 -6.31
C GLY A 9 18.99 -8.64 -5.60
N PRO A 10 18.92 -7.30 -5.63
CA PRO A 10 17.78 -6.59 -5.08
C PRO A 10 16.52 -6.84 -5.92
N VAL A 11 15.38 -7.01 -5.25
CA VAL A 11 14.07 -7.18 -5.90
C VAL A 11 13.08 -6.23 -5.24
N ASN A 12 12.42 -5.41 -6.06
CA ASN A 12 11.33 -4.57 -5.59
C ASN A 12 10.11 -5.43 -5.24
N LEU A 13 9.62 -5.31 -4.01
CA LEU A 13 8.35 -5.89 -3.58
C LEU A 13 7.42 -4.75 -3.15
N GLY A 14 6.17 -4.82 -3.56
CA GLY A 14 5.18 -3.80 -3.26
C GLY A 14 3.90 -4.00 -4.05
N ASN A 15 3.14 -2.93 -4.19
CA ASN A 15 1.93 -2.87 -5.00
C ASN A 15 2.13 -1.81 -6.10
N ASP A 16 1.83 -2.16 -7.34
CA ASP A 16 1.95 -1.31 -8.53
C ASP A 16 0.65 -0.53 -8.85
N GLY A 17 -0.41 -0.76 -8.06
CA GLY A 17 -1.61 0.07 -8.03
C GLY A 17 -1.32 1.44 -7.45
N GLU A 18 -1.14 2.43 -8.32
CA GLU A 18 -0.84 3.82 -7.96
C GLU A 18 -2.12 4.59 -7.61
N PHE A 19 -2.04 5.40 -6.56
CA PHE A 19 -3.11 6.29 -6.08
C PHE A 19 -2.48 7.47 -5.35
N THR A 20 -3.24 8.56 -5.23
CA THR A 20 -2.85 9.76 -4.51
C THR A 20 -3.16 9.63 -3.01
N VAL A 21 -2.48 10.43 -2.18
CA VAL A 21 -2.79 10.54 -0.74
C VAL A 21 -4.24 10.98 -0.51
N ARG A 22 -4.79 11.80 -1.41
CA ARG A 22 -6.18 12.25 -1.35
C ARG A 22 -7.16 11.10 -1.58
N GLU A 23 -6.96 10.29 -2.62
CA GLU A 23 -7.81 9.12 -2.89
C GLU A 23 -7.75 8.12 -1.74
N LEU A 24 -6.57 7.91 -1.14
CA LEU A 24 -6.44 7.08 0.06
C LEU A 24 -7.24 7.64 1.24
N ALA A 25 -7.15 8.95 1.51
CA ALA A 25 -7.89 9.59 2.59
C ALA A 25 -9.42 9.50 2.37
N GLU A 26 -9.88 9.76 1.15
CA GLU A 26 -11.30 9.63 0.77
C GLU A 26 -11.80 8.19 0.91
N LEU A 27 -10.99 7.20 0.50
CA LEU A 27 -11.31 5.79 0.66
C LEU A 27 -11.40 5.39 2.14
N VAL A 28 -10.48 5.85 2.99
CA VAL A 28 -10.54 5.59 4.44
C VAL A 28 -11.81 6.18 5.05
N LEU A 29 -12.18 7.42 4.72
CA LEU A 29 -13.43 8.03 5.20
C LEU A 29 -14.65 7.20 4.76
N LYS A 30 -14.69 6.78 3.49
CA LYS A 30 -15.76 5.96 2.94
C LYS A 30 -15.89 4.62 3.68
N GLU A 31 -14.80 3.89 3.85
CA GLU A 31 -14.82 2.53 4.44
C GLU A 31 -15.03 2.56 5.96
N THR A 32 -14.66 3.66 6.64
CA THR A 32 -14.90 3.82 8.08
C THR A 32 -16.26 4.43 8.41
N GLY A 33 -16.87 5.19 7.48
CA GLY A 33 -18.04 6.01 7.75
C GLY A 33 -17.75 7.22 8.66
N SER A 34 -16.48 7.62 8.79
CA SER A 34 -16.07 8.73 9.66
C SER A 34 -16.56 10.09 9.13
N SER A 35 -16.94 10.97 10.05
CA SER A 35 -17.27 12.38 9.77
C SER A 35 -16.06 13.32 9.79
N SER A 36 -14.84 12.78 9.89
CA SER A 36 -13.60 13.55 9.90
C SER A 36 -13.44 14.37 8.61
N LYS A 37 -12.81 15.54 8.72
CA LYS A 37 -12.55 16.43 7.58
C LYS A 37 -11.16 16.19 7.01
N ILE A 38 -11.05 16.18 5.68
CA ILE A 38 -9.74 16.22 5.01
C ILE A 38 -9.18 17.65 5.10
N VAL A 39 -7.97 17.79 5.63
CA VAL A 39 -7.26 19.06 5.75
C VAL A 39 -5.93 18.97 5.00
N HIS A 40 -5.65 19.94 4.15
CA HIS A 40 -4.40 20.00 3.39
C HIS A 40 -3.32 20.70 4.21
N LYS A 41 -2.11 20.12 4.21
CA LYS A 41 -0.92 20.69 4.81
C LYS A 41 0.21 20.75 3.77
N PRO A 42 1.23 21.61 3.95
CA PRO A 42 2.40 21.62 3.07
C PRO A 42 3.09 20.25 3.01
N LEU A 43 3.60 19.89 1.84
CA LEU A 43 4.43 18.69 1.66
C LEU A 43 5.75 18.86 2.42
N PRO A 44 6.20 17.87 3.21
CA PRO A 44 7.54 17.89 3.79
C PRO A 44 8.63 17.94 2.71
N GLN A 45 9.74 18.63 2.98
CA GLN A 45 10.80 18.86 1.99
C GLN A 45 11.38 17.57 1.38
N ASP A 46 11.46 16.51 2.17
CA ASP A 46 12.11 15.24 1.77
C ASP A 46 11.11 14.16 1.32
N ASP A 47 9.82 14.48 1.22
CA ASP A 47 8.79 13.48 0.89
C ASP A 47 8.62 13.37 -0.65
N PRO A 48 8.86 12.19 -1.25
CA PRO A 48 8.72 12.02 -2.69
C PRO A 48 7.27 12.17 -3.13
N ALA A 49 7.03 13.03 -4.12
CA ALA A 49 5.69 13.29 -4.66
C ALA A 49 5.06 12.10 -5.40
N ARG A 50 5.85 11.10 -5.81
CA ARG A 50 5.39 9.92 -6.56
C ARG A 50 6.20 8.69 -6.23
N ARG A 51 5.53 7.56 -6.02
CA ARG A 51 6.16 6.24 -5.81
C ARG A 51 5.34 5.15 -6.49
N LYS A 52 5.98 4.37 -7.35
CA LYS A 52 5.42 3.18 -7.98
C LYS A 52 6.53 2.17 -8.24
N PRO A 53 6.55 1.00 -7.57
CA PRO A 53 7.59 0.00 -7.78
C PRO A 53 7.42 -0.67 -9.14
N ASP A 54 8.53 -0.93 -9.83
CA ASP A 54 8.56 -1.86 -10.95
C ASP A 54 8.69 -3.30 -10.41
N LEU A 55 7.65 -4.10 -10.62
CA LEU A 55 7.55 -5.49 -10.16
C LEU A 55 7.98 -6.51 -11.23
N THR A 56 8.52 -6.08 -12.37
CA THR A 56 8.91 -6.97 -13.47
C THR A 56 9.84 -8.09 -12.99
N LEU A 57 10.87 -7.76 -12.21
CA LEU A 57 11.83 -8.72 -11.69
C LEU A 57 11.20 -9.68 -10.65
N ALA A 58 10.31 -9.17 -9.80
CA ALA A 58 9.62 -9.96 -8.79
C ALA A 58 8.68 -11.00 -9.43
N LYS A 59 7.95 -10.60 -10.48
CA LYS A 59 7.09 -11.50 -11.26
C LYS A 59 7.91 -12.60 -11.95
N GLN A 60 9.03 -12.22 -12.59
CA GLN A 60 9.85 -13.15 -13.37
C GLN A 60 10.65 -14.14 -12.51
N GLN A 61 11.30 -13.66 -11.44
CA GLN A 61 12.23 -14.47 -10.65
C GLN A 61 11.55 -15.15 -9.47
N LEU A 62 10.54 -14.53 -8.87
CA LEU A 62 9.91 -15.02 -7.64
C LEU A 62 8.46 -15.51 -7.86
N GLY A 63 7.89 -15.32 -9.06
CA GLY A 63 6.46 -15.50 -9.27
C GLY A 63 5.60 -14.60 -8.37
N PHE A 64 6.16 -13.48 -7.91
CA PHE A 64 5.51 -12.61 -6.95
C PHE A 64 4.54 -11.65 -7.65
N GLU A 65 3.33 -11.56 -7.10
CA GLU A 65 2.36 -10.52 -7.40
C GLU A 65 1.57 -10.14 -6.14
N PRO A 66 1.18 -8.87 -5.97
CA PRO A 66 0.32 -8.45 -4.87
C PRO A 66 -1.07 -9.05 -5.02
N LYS A 67 -1.54 -9.80 -4.02
CA LYS A 67 -2.85 -10.48 -4.05
C LYS A 67 -3.96 -9.74 -3.32
N VAL A 68 -3.59 -8.84 -2.42
CA VAL A 68 -4.53 -8.07 -1.59
C VAL A 68 -4.69 -6.68 -2.20
N SER A 69 -5.91 -6.33 -2.57
CA SER A 69 -6.23 -4.98 -3.06
C SER A 69 -6.14 -3.94 -1.94
N LEU A 70 -5.99 -2.66 -2.30
CA LEU A 70 -6.00 -1.57 -1.32
C LEU A 70 -7.27 -1.58 -0.45
N VAL A 71 -8.44 -1.74 -1.08
CA VAL A 71 -9.74 -1.75 -0.39
C VAL A 71 -9.83 -2.91 0.60
N GLU A 72 -9.41 -4.12 0.20
CA GLU A 72 -9.40 -5.28 1.07
C GLU A 72 -8.43 -5.09 2.26
N GLY A 73 -7.23 -4.56 2.00
CA GLY A 73 -6.24 -4.25 3.03
C GLY A 73 -6.77 -3.23 4.04
N ILE A 74 -7.44 -2.18 3.57
CA ILE A 74 -8.07 -1.16 4.43
C ILE A 74 -9.17 -1.80 5.30
N ARG A 75 -10.05 -2.64 4.73
CA ARG A 75 -11.10 -3.31 5.50
C ARG A 75 -10.55 -4.18 6.62
N LYS A 76 -9.53 -5.00 6.31
CA LYS A 76 -8.82 -5.83 7.31
C LYS A 76 -8.18 -4.97 8.39
N THR A 77 -7.60 -3.83 8.02
CA THR A 77 -7.00 -2.89 8.96
C THR A 77 -8.05 -2.26 9.88
N ILE A 78 -9.20 -1.86 9.34
CA ILE A 78 -10.32 -1.32 10.12
C ILE A 78 -10.84 -2.37 11.11
N GLU A 79 -11.03 -3.61 10.66
CA GLU A 79 -11.46 -4.72 11.52
C GLU A 79 -10.47 -4.97 12.66
N TYR A 80 -9.17 -5.00 12.35
CA TYR A 80 -8.13 -5.11 13.37
C TYR A 80 -8.26 -4.01 14.42
N PHE A 81 -8.34 -2.73 14.02
CA PHE A 81 -8.44 -1.63 14.98
C PHE A 81 -9.75 -1.64 15.77
N LYS A 82 -10.88 -2.04 15.17
CA LYS A 82 -12.16 -2.19 15.90
C LYS A 82 -12.08 -3.21 17.03
N ASN A 83 -11.23 -4.23 16.89
CA ASN A 83 -11.07 -5.29 17.88
C ASN A 83 -9.93 -5.05 18.88
N ASN A 84 -9.11 -4.02 18.68
CA ASN A 84 -7.89 -3.76 19.47
C ASN A 84 -7.79 -2.32 20.00
N LEU A 85 -8.80 -1.49 19.79
CA LEU A 85 -8.93 -0.18 20.43
C LEU A 85 -9.91 -0.35 21.60
N ASP A 86 -9.42 -0.07 22.81
CA ASP A 86 -10.19 -0.06 24.06
C ASP A 86 -11.34 0.98 24.01
#